data_AF-A0A7C6RQH8-F1
#
_entry.id   AF-A0A7C6RQH8-F1
#
_cell.length_a   1.000
_cell.length_b   1.000
_cell.length_c   1.000
_cell.angle_alpha   90.00
_cell.angle_beta   90.00
_cell.angle_gamma   90.00
#
_symmetry.space_group_name_H-M   'P 1'
#
loop_
_entity.id
_entity.type
_entity.pdbx_description
1 polymer ?
#
loop_
_entity_poly.entity_id
_entity_poly.type
_entity_poly.pdbx_seq_one_letter_code
_entity_poly.pdbx_strand_id
1 'polypeptide(L)'
;RYVKENGENITNDEKKAIDKILDYDTLAERYSPEISDPVKNEFNRYSTEEDLKNYFKAWFNGLTKRPDIYIEATFNNIYGYFYPNKTSWYIYYKYDTRIVEDGFNYKYNNLSFSRDLLSSVGRSFPYIPIIGMSVNIGFNVWILCIMLTYMFYKKRCSDIIFLVPAFVLLLVCIASPVNTYFRYALPFIFGMPLMIALFLDNDRRWKNEKKR
;
A
#
# COMPACT_ATOMS: atom_id res chain seq x y z
N ARG A 1 -16.41 -1.39 3.60
CA ARG A 1 -17.21 -1.24 2.36
C ARG A 1 -18.47 -2.10 2.37
N TYR A 2 -18.37 -3.42 2.53
CA TYR A 2 -19.54 -4.33 2.55
C TYR A 2 -20.68 -3.85 3.46
N VAL A 3 -20.39 -3.52 4.73
CA VAL A 3 -21.40 -2.95 5.65
C VAL A 3 -21.98 -1.61 5.17
N LYS A 4 -21.15 -0.74 4.57
CA LYS A 4 -21.56 0.58 4.08
C LYS A 4 -22.48 0.52 2.87
N GLU A 5 -22.23 -0.43 1.95
CA GLU A 5 -22.94 -0.51 0.66
C GLU A 5 -23.97 -1.64 0.58
N ASN A 6 -23.96 -2.57 1.53
CA ASN A 6 -24.86 -3.72 1.58
C ASN A 6 -25.54 -3.88 2.95
N GLY A 7 -25.59 -2.83 3.77
CA GLY A 7 -26.04 -2.88 5.17
C GLY A 7 -27.42 -3.51 5.39
N GLU A 8 -28.37 -3.27 4.47
CA GLU A 8 -29.74 -3.81 4.55
C GLU A 8 -29.83 -5.32 4.30
N ASN A 9 -28.84 -5.91 3.61
CA ASN A 9 -28.80 -7.32 3.25
C ASN A 9 -27.89 -8.16 4.16
N ILE A 10 -27.43 -7.59 5.27
CA ILE A 10 -26.61 -8.28 6.27
C ILE A 10 -27.52 -8.97 7.26
N THR A 11 -27.32 -10.28 7.44
CA THR A 11 -28.14 -11.04 8.40
C THR A 11 -27.78 -10.68 9.84
N ASN A 12 -28.68 -10.95 10.78
CA ASN A 12 -28.39 -10.72 12.21
C ASN A 12 -27.17 -11.51 12.71
N ASP A 13 -26.93 -12.71 12.18
CA ASP A 13 -25.77 -13.51 12.55
C ASP A 13 -24.47 -12.95 11.97
N GLU A 14 -24.51 -12.46 10.72
CA GLU A 14 -23.38 -11.74 10.12
C GLU A 14 -23.08 -10.45 10.88
N LYS A 15 -24.12 -9.68 11.24
CA LYS A 15 -23.99 -8.46 12.08
C LYS A 15 -23.29 -8.78 13.39
N LYS A 16 -23.75 -9.79 14.14
CA LYS A 16 -23.15 -10.20 15.42
C LYS A 16 -21.69 -10.63 15.26
N ALA A 17 -21.38 -11.41 14.22
CA ALA A 17 -20.02 -11.87 13.95
C ALA A 17 -19.07 -10.71 13.62
N ILE A 18 -19.54 -9.72 12.86
CA ILE A 18 -18.77 -8.51 12.53
C ILE A 18 -18.59 -7.62 13.76
N ASP A 19 -19.67 -7.42 14.52
CA ASP A 19 -19.67 -6.58 15.72
C ASP A 19 -18.65 -7.04 16.76
N LYS A 20 -18.52 -8.35 16.95
CA LYS A 20 -17.54 -8.95 17.86
C LYS A 20 -16.09 -8.58 17.55
N ILE A 21 -15.78 -8.24 16.30
CA ILE A 21 -14.41 -7.94 15.85
C ILE A 21 -14.20 -6.45 15.58
N LEU A 22 -15.16 -5.75 14.98
CA LEU A 22 -14.94 -4.44 14.36
C LEU A 22 -15.93 -3.34 14.79
N ASP A 23 -16.75 -3.57 15.82
CA ASP A 23 -17.80 -2.65 16.30
C ASP A 23 -18.74 -2.21 15.15
N TYR A 24 -19.85 -2.92 14.98
CA TYR A 24 -20.64 -2.85 13.75
C TYR A 24 -21.30 -1.48 13.55
N ASP A 25 -21.80 -0.88 14.62
CA ASP A 25 -22.73 0.26 14.52
C ASP A 25 -22.07 1.51 13.90
N THR A 26 -20.76 1.65 14.08
CA THR A 26 -19.91 2.76 13.59
C THR A 26 -19.01 2.34 12.41
N LEU A 27 -19.00 1.06 12.03
CA LEU A 27 -18.11 0.50 11.01
C LEU A 27 -18.29 1.13 9.62
N ALA A 28 -19.53 1.44 9.23
CA ALA A 28 -19.82 2.06 7.95
C ALA A 28 -19.27 3.49 7.84
N GLU A 29 -19.31 4.23 8.94
CA GLU A 29 -18.85 5.62 9.04
C GLU A 29 -17.32 5.70 9.04
N ARG A 30 -16.66 4.78 9.76
CA ARG A 30 -15.19 4.69 9.80
C ARG A 30 -14.58 4.23 8.48
N TYR A 31 -15.36 3.62 7.56
CA TYR A 31 -14.80 3.13 6.31
C TYR A 31 -14.30 4.27 5.41
N SER A 32 -12.99 4.29 5.18
CA SER A 32 -12.31 5.11 4.18
C SER A 32 -11.69 4.22 3.09
N PRO A 33 -11.95 4.46 1.80
CA PRO A 33 -11.47 3.58 0.72
C PRO A 33 -9.94 3.46 0.64
N GLU A 34 -9.22 4.55 0.96
CA GLU A 34 -7.76 4.64 0.78
C GLU A 34 -6.96 4.37 2.07
N ILE A 35 -7.63 4.16 3.21
CA ILE A 35 -6.97 3.95 4.50
C ILE A 35 -7.83 3.06 5.41
N SER A 36 -7.26 1.95 5.87
CA SER A 36 -7.96 0.99 6.73
C SER A 36 -7.79 1.27 8.22
N ASP A 37 -6.87 2.16 8.61
CA ASP A 37 -6.58 2.46 10.02
C ASP A 37 -7.82 2.83 10.86
N PRO A 38 -8.78 3.66 10.39
CA PRO A 38 -9.99 3.96 11.16
C PRO A 38 -10.81 2.71 11.52
N VAL A 39 -10.86 1.71 10.64
CA VAL A 39 -11.53 0.42 10.92
C VAL A 39 -10.65 -0.46 11.79
N LYS A 40 -9.35 -0.55 11.48
CA LYS A 40 -8.39 -1.40 12.19
C LYS A 40 -8.21 -0.99 13.66
N ASN A 41 -8.30 0.30 13.97
CA ASN A 41 -8.08 0.81 15.32
C ASN A 41 -9.15 0.35 16.31
N GLU A 42 -10.33 -0.02 15.81
CA GLU A 42 -11.48 -0.50 16.59
C GLU A 42 -11.53 -2.03 16.63
N PHE A 43 -10.45 -2.69 16.21
CA PHE A 43 -10.31 -4.13 16.33
C PHE A 43 -10.36 -4.56 17.80
N ASN A 44 -11.31 -5.44 18.12
CA ASN A 44 -11.47 -5.98 19.46
C ASN A 44 -10.30 -6.91 19.82
N ARG A 45 -9.34 -6.39 20.61
CA ARG A 45 -8.16 -7.15 21.06
C ARG A 45 -8.49 -8.33 21.99
N TYR A 46 -9.71 -8.39 22.51
CA TYR A 46 -10.19 -9.46 23.39
C TYR A 46 -11.05 -10.49 22.66
N SER A 47 -11.13 -10.44 21.33
CA SER A 47 -11.84 -11.44 20.53
C SER A 47 -11.18 -12.82 20.64
N THR A 48 -12.00 -13.88 20.69
CA THR A 48 -11.53 -15.27 20.68
C THR A 48 -11.23 -15.77 19.27
N GLU A 49 -10.57 -16.93 19.17
CA GLU A 49 -10.40 -17.62 17.87
C GLU A 49 -11.76 -17.96 17.22
N GLU A 50 -12.76 -18.27 18.04
CA GLU A 50 -14.10 -18.59 17.55
C GLU A 50 -14.80 -17.34 17.01
N ASP A 51 -14.63 -16.18 17.66
CA ASP A 51 -15.12 -14.90 17.14
C ASP A 51 -14.49 -14.58 15.78
N LEU A 52 -13.17 -14.78 15.64
CA LEU A 52 -12.47 -14.56 14.36
C LEU A 52 -12.95 -15.52 13.27
N LYS A 53 -13.16 -16.81 13.58
CA LYS A 53 -13.71 -17.78 12.62
C LYS A 53 -15.11 -17.36 12.15
N ASN A 54 -15.96 -16.94 13.07
CA ASN A 54 -17.31 -16.47 12.76
C ASN A 54 -17.27 -15.20 11.91
N TYR A 55 -16.36 -14.26 12.21
CA TYR A 55 -16.11 -13.09 11.38
C TYR A 55 -15.65 -13.47 9.97
N PHE A 56 -14.67 -14.37 9.81
CA PHE A 56 -14.21 -14.78 8.47
C PHE A 56 -15.29 -15.52 7.69
N LYS A 57 -16.16 -16.29 8.36
CA LYS A 57 -17.34 -16.90 7.74
C LYS A 57 -18.30 -15.83 7.22
N ALA A 58 -18.61 -14.80 8.01
CA ALA A 58 -19.43 -13.67 7.57
C ALA A 58 -18.77 -12.89 6.43
N TRP A 59 -17.46 -12.65 6.52
CA TRP A 59 -16.67 -11.97 5.49
C TRP A 59 -16.69 -12.75 4.17
N PHE A 60 -16.51 -14.07 4.20
CA PHE A 60 -16.52 -14.92 3.00
C PHE A 60 -17.92 -15.06 2.40
N ASN A 61 -18.96 -15.15 3.23
CA ASN A 61 -20.34 -15.08 2.77
C ASN A 61 -20.63 -13.76 2.07
N GLY A 62 -20.14 -12.64 2.60
CA GLY A 62 -20.26 -11.35 1.92
C GLY A 62 -19.51 -11.32 0.59
N LEU A 63 -18.31 -11.91 0.52
CA LEU A 63 -17.53 -12.02 -0.71
C LEU A 63 -18.26 -12.82 -1.79
N THR A 64 -18.90 -13.93 -1.44
CA THR A 64 -19.63 -14.76 -2.41
C THR A 64 -20.93 -14.10 -2.87
N LYS A 65 -21.61 -13.36 -1.99
CA LYS A 65 -22.84 -12.61 -2.32
C LYS A 65 -22.57 -11.37 -3.18
N ARG A 66 -21.51 -10.62 -2.87
CA ARG A 66 -21.18 -9.32 -3.47
C ARG A 66 -19.67 -9.21 -3.78
N PRO A 67 -19.13 -10.04 -4.68
CA PRO A 67 -17.70 -10.04 -4.99
C PRO A 67 -17.23 -8.69 -5.56
N ASP A 68 -18.11 -7.96 -6.24
CA ASP A 68 -17.91 -6.61 -6.75
C ASP A 68 -17.43 -5.65 -5.65
N ILE A 69 -18.12 -5.62 -4.50
CA ILE A 69 -17.76 -4.72 -3.39
C ILE A 69 -16.35 -4.99 -2.87
N TYR A 70 -15.94 -6.25 -2.81
CA TYR A 70 -14.63 -6.66 -2.29
C TYR A 70 -13.51 -6.36 -3.27
N ILE A 71 -13.75 -6.59 -4.55
CA ILE A 71 -12.84 -6.21 -5.63
C ILE A 71 -12.64 -4.70 -5.63
N GLU A 72 -13.71 -3.92 -5.61
CA GLU A 72 -13.61 -2.46 -5.61
C GLU A 72 -12.98 -1.93 -4.32
N ALA A 73 -13.28 -2.51 -3.15
CA ALA A 73 -12.63 -2.15 -1.90
C ALA A 73 -11.11 -2.39 -1.96
N THR A 74 -10.68 -3.50 -2.57
CA THR A 74 -9.27 -3.83 -2.76
C THR A 74 -8.60 -2.83 -3.69
N PHE A 75 -9.17 -2.59 -4.88
CA PHE A 75 -8.61 -1.64 -5.85
C PHE A 75 -8.54 -0.21 -5.29
N ASN A 76 -9.58 0.27 -4.61
CA ASN A 76 -9.55 1.60 -4.00
C ASN A 76 -8.48 1.74 -2.91
N ASN A 77 -8.12 0.65 -2.24
CA ASN A 77 -7.06 0.66 -1.24
C ASN A 77 -5.65 0.64 -1.84
N ILE A 78 -5.48 0.14 -3.07
CA ILE A 78 -4.14 -0.08 -3.65
C ILE A 78 -3.83 0.69 -4.94
N TYR A 79 -4.82 1.33 -5.58
CA TYR A 79 -4.66 1.88 -6.94
C TYR A 79 -3.48 2.85 -7.06
N GLY A 80 -3.16 3.59 -6.01
CA GLY A 80 -2.11 4.60 -6.04
C GLY A 80 -0.70 4.01 -6.07
N TYR A 81 -0.53 2.72 -5.77
CA TYR A 81 0.70 1.98 -6.06
C TYR A 81 0.94 1.76 -7.55
N PHE A 82 -0.10 1.91 -8.39
CA PHE A 82 -0.05 1.70 -9.84
C PHE A 82 -0.34 2.97 -10.66
N TYR A 83 -0.78 4.04 -10.01
CA TYR A 83 -1.23 5.27 -10.66
C TYR A 83 -0.19 6.40 -10.53
N PRO A 84 0.53 6.76 -11.61
CA PRO A 84 1.65 7.72 -11.53
C PRO A 84 1.28 9.14 -11.09
N ASN A 85 0.00 9.52 -11.11
CA ASN A 85 -0.44 10.85 -10.66
C ASN A 85 -0.81 10.88 -9.17
N LYS A 86 -0.66 9.79 -8.42
CA LYS A 86 -0.88 9.73 -6.98
C LYS A 86 0.46 9.78 -6.24
N THR A 87 0.60 10.74 -5.32
CA THR A 87 1.82 10.89 -4.52
C THR A 87 1.53 11.19 -3.04
N SER A 88 0.56 10.49 -2.47
CA SER A 88 0.25 10.62 -1.04
C SER A 88 1.36 10.03 -0.17
N TRP A 89 1.45 10.47 1.09
CA TRP A 89 2.31 9.87 2.12
C TRP A 89 3.81 9.74 1.77
N TYR A 90 4.33 10.65 0.93
CA TYR A 90 5.74 10.66 0.56
C TYR A 90 6.68 10.94 1.75
N ILE A 91 6.35 11.95 2.55
CA ILE A 91 7.08 12.28 3.78
C ILE A 91 6.16 12.41 4.99
N TYR A 92 6.71 12.08 6.15
CA TYR A 92 6.15 12.40 7.45
C TYR A 92 6.75 13.71 7.96
N TYR A 93 5.92 14.74 8.02
CA TYR A 93 6.34 16.08 8.43
C TYR A 93 5.46 16.70 9.52
N LYS A 94 4.32 16.07 9.83
CA LYS A 94 3.42 16.53 10.88
C LYS A 94 3.91 16.04 12.24
N TYR A 95 3.67 16.87 13.24
CA TYR A 95 3.93 16.52 14.62
C TYR A 95 2.92 15.49 15.11
N ASP A 96 3.42 14.44 15.76
CA ASP A 96 2.60 13.39 16.35
C ASP A 96 2.43 13.66 17.84
N THR A 97 1.20 13.97 18.26
CA THR A 97 0.89 14.34 19.64
C THR A 97 0.63 13.14 20.55
N ARG A 98 0.49 11.92 20.01
CA ARG A 98 0.12 10.73 20.79
C ARG A 98 1.09 10.45 21.94
N ILE A 99 2.38 10.64 21.67
CA ILE A 99 3.44 10.46 22.67
C ILE A 99 3.32 11.51 23.79
N VAL A 100 2.91 12.74 23.45
CA VAL A 100 2.70 13.82 24.44
C VAL A 100 1.43 13.57 25.25
N GLU A 101 0.37 13.09 24.61
CA GLU A 101 -0.89 12.70 25.25
C GLU A 101 -0.66 11.56 26.25
N ASP A 102 0.29 10.66 25.99
CA ASP A 102 0.74 9.60 26.90
C ASP A 102 1.71 10.09 28.00
N GLY A 103 1.93 11.40 28.13
CA GLY A 103 2.70 12.01 29.23
C GLY A 103 4.21 12.13 28.98
N PHE A 104 4.70 11.83 27.79
CA PHE A 104 6.13 12.03 27.47
C PHE A 104 6.42 13.48 27.07
N ASN A 105 7.54 14.00 27.56
CA ASN A 105 8.05 15.32 27.15
C ASN A 105 8.76 15.25 25.79
N TYR A 106 7.97 15.02 24.74
CA TYR A 106 8.41 15.09 23.36
C TYR A 106 8.01 16.46 22.81
N LYS A 107 8.94 17.23 22.23
CA LYS A 107 8.63 18.54 21.61
C LYS A 107 9.62 18.86 20.51
N TYR A 108 9.20 19.67 19.56
CA TYR A 108 10.13 20.22 18.58
C TYR A 108 11.16 21.14 19.24
N ASN A 109 12.33 21.20 18.61
CA ASN A 109 13.30 22.26 18.87
C ASN A 109 12.80 23.61 18.30
N ASN A 110 13.53 24.67 18.59
CA ASN A 110 13.21 26.03 18.16
C ASN A 110 13.54 26.32 16.67
N LEU A 111 13.76 25.29 15.83
CA LEU A 111 14.08 25.44 14.40
C LEU A 111 12.83 25.30 13.52
N SER A 112 11.77 26.06 13.83
CA SER A 112 10.51 26.01 13.08
C SER A 112 10.72 26.34 11.60
N PHE A 113 11.43 27.42 11.29
CA PHE A 113 11.71 27.83 9.92
C PHE A 113 12.40 26.72 9.11
N SER A 114 13.49 26.14 9.63
CA SER A 114 14.23 25.08 8.93
C SER A 114 13.36 23.84 8.71
N ARG A 115 12.55 23.47 9.70
CA ARG A 115 11.62 22.34 9.59
C ARG A 115 10.55 22.60 8.55
N ASP A 116 9.98 23.79 8.51
CA ASP A 116 8.94 24.16 7.54
C ASP A 116 9.52 24.23 6.12
N LEU A 117 10.76 24.72 5.97
CA LEU A 117 11.50 24.69 4.72
C LEU A 117 11.72 23.25 4.23
N LEU A 118 12.30 22.39 5.07
CA LEU A 118 12.54 20.96 4.77
C LEU A 118 11.24 20.24 4.41
N SER A 119 10.17 20.49 5.18
CA SER A 119 8.84 19.90 4.94
C SER A 119 8.24 20.39 3.62
N SER A 120 8.48 21.64 3.24
CA SER A 120 7.99 22.20 1.98
C SER A 120 8.76 21.68 0.77
N VAL A 121 10.08 21.55 0.89
CA VAL A 121 10.92 20.90 -0.12
C VAL A 121 10.47 19.46 -0.33
N GLY A 122 10.36 18.67 0.75
CA GLY A 122 9.96 17.27 0.63
C GLY A 122 8.52 17.10 0.13
N ARG A 123 7.57 17.97 0.49
CA ARG A 123 6.20 17.94 -0.08
C ARG A 123 6.17 18.26 -1.57
N SER A 124 7.07 19.12 -2.04
CA SER A 124 7.09 19.58 -3.44
C SER A 124 7.90 18.66 -4.34
N PHE A 125 8.91 17.97 -3.79
CA PHE A 125 9.85 17.14 -4.54
C PHE A 125 9.19 16.16 -5.53
N PRO A 126 8.14 15.39 -5.14
CA PRO A 126 7.53 14.44 -6.06
C PRO A 126 6.75 15.08 -7.22
N TYR A 127 6.46 16.38 -7.14
CA TYR A 127 5.74 17.13 -8.17
C TYR A 127 6.70 17.83 -9.14
N ILE A 128 8.01 17.77 -8.90
CA ILE A 128 9.01 18.28 -9.85
C ILE A 128 8.95 17.40 -11.12
N PRO A 129 8.71 17.97 -12.31
CA PRO A 129 8.64 17.19 -13.54
C PRO A 129 9.91 16.36 -13.76
N ILE A 130 9.74 15.12 -14.23
CA ILE A 130 10.81 14.13 -14.51
C ILE A 130 11.53 13.64 -13.25
N ILE A 131 12.06 14.55 -12.44
CA ILE A 131 12.80 14.23 -11.21
C ILE A 131 11.87 13.57 -10.19
N GLY A 132 10.68 14.12 -9.98
CA GLY A 132 9.68 13.57 -9.06
C GLY A 132 9.19 12.18 -9.47
N MET A 133 9.27 11.81 -10.75
CA MET A 133 8.94 10.45 -11.21
C MET A 133 9.86 9.39 -10.60
N SER A 134 11.12 9.74 -10.29
CA SER A 134 12.06 8.82 -9.64
C SER A 134 11.57 8.32 -8.27
N VAL A 135 10.77 9.13 -7.56
CA VAL A 135 10.17 8.76 -6.26
C VAL A 135 8.68 8.46 -6.37
N ASN A 136 8.11 8.51 -7.56
CA ASN A 136 6.70 8.17 -7.74
C ASN A 136 6.54 6.64 -7.74
N ILE A 137 5.68 6.13 -6.85
CA ILE A 137 5.52 4.68 -6.67
C ILE A 137 4.94 4.03 -7.92
N GLY A 138 3.85 4.59 -8.45
CA GLY A 138 3.19 4.09 -9.66
C GLY A 138 4.15 4.01 -10.85
N PHE A 139 4.93 5.05 -11.08
CA PHE A 139 5.93 5.08 -12.15
C PHE A 139 6.98 3.98 -11.99
N ASN A 140 7.52 3.80 -10.79
CA ASN A 140 8.50 2.73 -10.51
C ASN A 140 7.89 1.33 -10.68
N VAL A 141 6.62 1.13 -10.30
CA VAL A 141 5.91 -0.15 -10.53
C VAL A 141 5.76 -0.42 -12.03
N TRP A 142 5.45 0.59 -12.85
CA TRP A 142 5.40 0.42 -14.30
C TRP A 142 6.76 0.05 -14.90
N ILE A 143 7.87 0.61 -14.39
CA ILE A 143 9.21 0.19 -14.78
C ILE A 143 9.44 -1.30 -14.46
N LEU A 144 9.05 -1.76 -13.25
CA LEU A 144 9.12 -3.18 -12.87
C LEU A 144 8.31 -4.07 -13.82
N CYS A 145 7.07 -3.68 -14.12
CA CYS A 145 6.20 -4.42 -15.04
C CYS A 145 6.82 -4.49 -16.45
N ILE A 146 7.36 -3.40 -16.98
CA ILE A 146 8.01 -3.37 -18.29
C ILE A 146 9.22 -4.31 -18.32
N MET A 147 10.08 -4.26 -17.29
CA MET A 147 11.23 -5.17 -17.20
C MET A 147 10.79 -6.63 -17.16
N LEU A 148 9.76 -6.96 -16.38
CA LEU A 148 9.20 -8.31 -16.29
C LEU A 148 8.62 -8.79 -17.64
N THR A 149 7.76 -7.99 -18.26
CA THR A 149 7.15 -8.33 -19.55
C THR A 149 8.20 -8.50 -20.64
N TYR A 150 9.24 -7.66 -20.65
CA TYR A 150 10.36 -7.80 -21.57
C TYR A 150 11.12 -9.13 -21.39
N MET A 151 11.38 -9.55 -20.15
CA MET A 151 12.04 -10.83 -19.88
C MET A 151 11.20 -12.02 -20.37
N PHE A 152 9.87 -11.99 -20.17
CA PHE A 152 8.97 -13.01 -20.71
C PHE A 152 8.99 -13.03 -22.24
N TYR A 153 8.91 -11.86 -22.88
CA TYR A 153 8.98 -11.74 -24.33
C TYR A 153 10.28 -12.34 -24.91
N LYS A 154 11.41 -12.14 -24.22
CA LYS A 154 12.71 -12.72 -24.60
C LYS A 154 12.92 -14.17 -24.15
N LYS A 155 11.94 -14.78 -23.46
CA LYS A 155 12.00 -16.13 -22.86
C LYS A 155 13.15 -16.31 -21.86
N ARG A 156 13.48 -15.25 -21.11
CA ARG A 156 14.57 -15.20 -20.12
C ARG A 156 14.05 -15.36 -18.70
N CYS A 157 13.33 -16.46 -18.45
CA CYS A 157 12.64 -16.64 -17.17
C CYS A 157 13.60 -16.80 -15.98
N SER A 158 14.82 -17.28 -16.20
CA SER A 158 15.87 -17.36 -15.16
C SER A 158 16.20 -15.99 -14.55
N ASP A 159 16.14 -14.94 -15.36
CA ASP A 159 16.60 -13.60 -14.99
C ASP A 159 15.54 -12.84 -14.18
N ILE A 160 14.30 -13.37 -14.13
CA ILE A 160 13.20 -12.81 -13.33
C ILE A 160 13.55 -12.85 -11.84
N ILE A 161 14.44 -13.76 -11.41
CA ILE A 161 14.86 -13.88 -10.01
C ILE A 161 15.38 -12.55 -9.42
N PHE A 162 16.00 -11.69 -10.24
CA PHE A 162 16.49 -10.38 -9.82
C PHE A 162 15.36 -9.38 -9.53
N LEU A 163 14.17 -9.58 -10.11
CA LEU A 163 12.99 -8.74 -9.88
C LEU A 163 12.16 -9.23 -8.67
N VAL A 164 12.34 -10.48 -8.23
CA VAL A 164 11.53 -11.11 -7.17
C VAL A 164 11.50 -10.26 -5.89
N PRO A 165 12.62 -9.74 -5.34
CA PRO A 165 12.57 -8.92 -4.14
C PRO A 165 11.68 -7.68 -4.27
N ALA A 166 11.69 -7.02 -5.45
CA ALA A 166 10.87 -5.85 -5.70
C ALA A 166 9.38 -6.20 -5.81
N PHE A 167 9.04 -7.33 -6.45
CA PHE A 167 7.65 -7.81 -6.49
C PHE A 167 7.16 -8.24 -5.11
N VAL A 168 7.99 -8.86 -4.27
CA VAL A 168 7.63 -9.16 -2.88
C VAL A 168 7.33 -7.88 -2.10
N LEU A 169 8.14 -6.83 -2.26
CA LEU A 169 7.88 -5.53 -1.64
C LEU A 169 6.60 -4.86 -2.18
N LEU A 170 6.29 -5.03 -3.47
CA LEU A 170 5.02 -4.57 -4.04
C LEU A 170 3.82 -5.33 -3.45
N LEU A 171 3.94 -6.64 -3.20
CA LEU A 171 2.90 -7.41 -2.51
C LEU A 171 2.70 -6.93 -1.06
N VAL A 172 3.78 -6.55 -0.36
CA VAL A 172 3.67 -5.90 0.97
C VAL A 172 2.94 -4.57 0.87
N CYS A 173 3.20 -3.77 -0.17
CA CYS A 173 2.46 -2.53 -0.43
C CYS A 173 0.97 -2.79 -0.67
N ILE A 174 0.62 -3.81 -1.45
CA ILE A 174 -0.77 -4.20 -1.72
C ILE A 174 -1.49 -4.67 -0.44
N ALA A 175 -0.77 -5.35 0.47
CA ALA A 175 -1.31 -5.78 1.75
C ALA A 175 -1.33 -4.67 2.83
N SER A 176 -0.78 -3.49 2.52
CA SER A 176 -0.61 -2.43 3.51
C SER A 176 -1.92 -1.70 3.83
N PRO A 177 -2.06 -1.10 5.02
CA PRO A 177 -3.30 -0.45 5.43
C PRO A 177 -3.57 0.90 4.75
N VAL A 178 -2.57 1.48 4.07
CA VAL A 178 -2.61 2.85 3.54
C VAL A 178 -2.26 2.83 2.07
N ASN A 179 -3.11 3.43 1.24
CA ASN A 179 -2.85 3.56 -0.18
C ASN A 179 -1.65 4.50 -0.43
N THR A 180 -0.79 4.12 -1.39
CA THR A 180 0.35 4.94 -1.84
C THR A 180 1.34 5.26 -0.73
N TYR A 181 1.58 4.32 0.17
CA TYR A 181 2.40 4.58 1.34
C TYR A 181 3.89 4.42 1.05
N PHE A 182 4.58 5.55 0.83
CA PHE A 182 5.95 5.57 0.32
C PHE A 182 6.96 4.77 1.16
N ARG A 183 6.78 4.73 2.48
CA ARG A 183 7.65 3.99 3.39
C ARG A 183 7.79 2.50 3.02
N TYR A 184 6.73 1.86 2.54
CA TYR A 184 6.77 0.45 2.13
C TYR A 184 7.40 0.25 0.75
N ALA A 185 7.29 1.26 -0.13
CA ALA A 185 7.88 1.22 -1.46
C ALA A 185 9.36 1.63 -1.50
N LEU A 186 9.83 2.30 -0.45
CA LEU A 186 11.18 2.87 -0.35
C LEU A 186 12.29 1.89 -0.75
N PRO A 187 12.34 0.62 -0.25
CA PRO A 187 13.47 -0.25 -0.57
C PRO A 187 13.59 -0.57 -2.06
N PHE A 188 12.46 -0.77 -2.77
CA PHE A 188 12.53 -1.08 -4.21
C PHE A 188 12.68 0.17 -5.08
N ILE A 189 12.14 1.32 -4.65
CA ILE A 189 12.32 2.60 -5.36
C ILE A 189 13.79 3.02 -5.33
N PHE A 190 14.42 2.98 -4.15
CA PHE A 190 15.85 3.32 -4.02
C PHE A 190 16.76 2.26 -4.64
N GLY A 191 16.31 1.00 -4.69
CA GLY A 191 16.99 -0.08 -5.42
C GLY A 191 16.83 0.01 -6.95
N MET A 192 15.89 0.80 -7.46
CA MET A 192 15.53 0.83 -8.88
C MET A 192 16.72 1.15 -9.81
N PRO A 193 17.59 2.14 -9.53
CA PRO A 193 18.73 2.42 -10.42
C PRO A 193 19.67 1.22 -10.57
N LEU A 194 19.94 0.50 -9.46
CA LEU A 194 20.75 -0.71 -9.47
C LEU A 194 20.05 -1.83 -10.24
N MET A 195 18.75 -2.03 -10.03
CA MET A 195 17.97 -3.03 -10.75
C MET A 195 17.97 -2.79 -12.26
N ILE A 196 17.80 -1.54 -12.70
CA ILE A 196 17.88 -1.15 -14.11
C ILE A 196 19.28 -1.43 -14.67
N ALA A 197 20.33 -1.09 -13.93
CA ALA A 197 21.71 -1.35 -14.36
C ALA A 197 21.97 -2.85 -14.56
N LEU A 198 21.55 -3.70 -13.61
CA LEU A 198 21.66 -5.16 -13.71
C LEU A 198 20.82 -5.72 -14.87
N PHE A 199 19.61 -5.21 -15.06
CA PHE A 199 18.74 -5.58 -16.18
C PHE A 199 19.41 -5.31 -17.53
N LEU A 200 20.00 -4.13 -17.71
CA LEU A 200 20.69 -3.74 -18.93
C LEU A 200 21.97 -4.54 -19.17
N ASP A 201 22.78 -4.80 -18.13
CA ASP A 201 24.00 -5.62 -18.27
C ASP A 201 23.65 -7.05 -18.68
N ASN A 202 22.65 -7.66 -18.02
CA ASN A 202 22.19 -9.00 -18.37
C ASN A 202 21.63 -9.05 -19.80
N ASP A 203 20.88 -8.03 -20.25
CA ASP A 203 20.40 -7.95 -21.64
C ASP A 203 21.53 -7.84 -22.66
N ARG A 204 22.57 -7.05 -22.36
CA ARG A 204 23.76 -6.97 -23.20
C ARG A 204 24.47 -8.33 -23.30
N ARG A 205 24.66 -9.04 -22.19
CA ARG A 205 25.32 -10.36 -22.18
C ARG A 205 24.55 -11.39 -23.01
N TRP A 206 23.24 -11.47 -22.80
CA TRP A 206 22.36 -12.38 -23.54
C TRP A 206 22.38 -12.12 -25.06
N LYS A 207 22.39 -10.86 -25.49
CA LYS A 207 22.51 -10.50 -26.90
C LYS A 207 23.85 -10.95 -27.51
N ASN A 208 24.92 -10.94 -26.73
CA ASN A 208 26.24 -11.37 -27.19
C ASN A 208 26.33 -12.90 -27.30
N GLU A 209 25.69 -13.64 -26.39
CA GLU A 209 25.63 -15.11 -26.44
C GLU A 209 24.87 -15.59 -27.68
N LYS A 210 23.76 -14.95 -28.04
CA LYS A 210 22.98 -15.31 -29.24
C LYS A 210 23.63 -14.96 -30.58
N LYS A 211 24.65 -14.10 -30.57
CA LYS A 211 25.40 -13.71 -31.77
C LYS A 211 26.60 -14.62 -32.05
N ARG A 212 27.00 -15.44 -31.08
CA ARG A 212 28.04 -16.48 -31.22
C ARG A 212 27.38 -17.77 -31.68
#